data_AF-A0A7Y2MUD6-F1
#
_entry.id   AF-A0A7Y2MUD6-F1
#
_cell.length_a   1.000
_cell.length_b   1.000
_cell.length_c   1.000
_cell.angle_alpha   90.00
_cell.angle_beta   90.00
_cell.angle_gamma   90.00
#
_symmetry.space_group_name_H-M   'P 1'
#
loop_
_entity.id
_entity.type
_entity.pdbx_description
1 polymer ?
#
loop_
_entity_poly.entity_id
_entity_poly.type
_entity_poly.pdbx_seq_one_letter_code
_entity_poly.pdbx_strand_id
1 'polypeptide(L)'
;MVPRGTPPGSSDDPRPPDPLAYERGFWGRGVSTIAGVDEVGRGPLAGPVVACAVVLEPGVAIEGATDSKALDSRRRRVLAAAIRQRAAA
;
A
#
# COMPACT_ATOMS: atom_id res chain seq x y z
N MET A 1 -22.29 -12.62 10.07
CA MET A 1 -21.69 -13.19 8.86
C MET A 1 -21.11 -12.04 8.05
N VAL A 2 -19.81 -11.77 8.19
CA VAL A 2 -19.16 -10.65 7.46
C VAL A 2 -19.04 -11.10 6.00
N PRO A 3 -19.61 -10.38 5.01
CA PRO A 3 -19.46 -10.74 3.62
C PRO A 3 -17.96 -10.79 3.28
N ARG A 4 -17.52 -11.89 2.66
CA ARG A 4 -16.13 -12.04 2.21
C ARG A 4 -15.84 -10.88 1.28
N GLY A 5 -14.81 -10.09 1.62
CA GLY A 5 -14.41 -8.93 0.83
C GLY A 5 -14.12 -9.34 -0.61
N THR A 6 -14.53 -8.49 -1.54
CA THR A 6 -14.33 -8.63 -2.96
C THR A 6 -12.85 -8.90 -3.30
N PRO A 7 -12.52 -9.89 -4.16
CA PRO A 7 -11.14 -10.19 -4.48
C PRO A 7 -10.45 -8.98 -5.14
N PRO A 8 -9.18 -8.71 -4.79
CA PRO A 8 -8.40 -7.64 -5.40
C PRO A 8 -8.40 -7.70 -6.92
N GLY A 9 -8.76 -6.60 -7.59
CA GLY A 9 -8.75 -6.49 -9.05
C GLY A 9 -9.89 -7.23 -9.77
N SER A 10 -10.90 -7.73 -9.05
CA SER A 10 -12.16 -8.21 -9.67
C SER A 10 -13.04 -7.03 -10.09
N SER A 11 -14.02 -7.27 -10.97
CA SER A 11 -14.95 -6.23 -11.46
C SER A 11 -15.72 -5.51 -10.36
N ASP A 12 -15.85 -6.17 -9.20
CA ASP A 12 -16.58 -5.66 -8.05
C ASP A 12 -15.64 -4.99 -7.02
N ASP A 13 -14.31 -4.96 -7.24
CA ASP A 13 -13.36 -4.30 -6.35
C ASP A 13 -13.55 -2.78 -6.46
N PRO A 14 -13.94 -2.09 -5.39
CA PRO A 14 -14.15 -0.64 -5.44
C PRO A 14 -12.84 0.14 -5.61
N ARG A 15 -11.68 -0.51 -5.51
CA ARG A 15 -10.38 0.12 -5.67
C ARG A 15 -10.03 0.30 -7.15
N PRO A 16 -9.40 1.42 -7.51
CA PRO A 16 -8.97 1.65 -8.89
C PRO A 16 -7.95 0.58 -9.35
N PRO A 17 -7.95 0.20 -10.64
CA PRO A 17 -7.01 -0.76 -11.19
C PRO A 17 -5.57 -0.23 -11.21
N ASP A 18 -5.38 1.10 -11.31
CA ASP A 18 -4.09 1.74 -11.11
C ASP A 18 -3.84 1.96 -9.60
N PRO A 19 -2.82 1.31 -9.01
CA PRO A 19 -2.48 1.47 -7.59
C PRO A 19 -2.15 2.89 -7.17
N LEU A 20 -1.73 3.74 -8.11
CA LEU A 20 -1.36 5.14 -7.86
C LEU A 20 -2.43 6.13 -8.34
N ALA A 21 -3.66 5.67 -8.62
CA ALA A 21 -4.71 6.52 -9.17
C ALA A 21 -5.00 7.75 -8.30
N TYR A 22 -4.99 7.58 -6.99
CA TYR A 22 -5.22 8.68 -6.04
C TYR A 22 -4.04 9.66 -6.06
N GLU A 23 -2.82 9.16 -5.97
CA GLU A 23 -1.58 9.92 -5.97
C GLU A 23 -1.44 10.75 -7.25
N ARG A 24 -1.68 10.13 -8.41
CA ARG A 24 -1.70 10.82 -9.72
C ARG A 24 -2.73 11.94 -9.76
N GLY A 25 -3.91 11.73 -9.19
CA GLY A 25 -4.95 12.76 -9.11
C GLY A 25 -4.52 13.99 -8.30
N PHE A 26 -3.78 13.78 -7.22
CA PHE A 26 -3.24 14.86 -6.39
C PHE A 26 -2.00 15.52 -7.01
N TRP A 27 -1.08 14.73 -7.59
CA TRP A 27 0.08 15.25 -8.32
C TRP A 27 -0.34 16.16 -9.48
N GLY A 28 -1.38 15.77 -10.23
CA GLY A 28 -1.94 16.60 -11.31
C GLY A 28 -2.56 17.93 -10.83
N ARG A 29 -2.84 18.06 -9.53
CA ARG A 29 -3.34 19.29 -8.89
C ARG A 29 -2.23 20.10 -8.21
N GLY A 30 -0.97 19.73 -8.38
CA GLY A 30 0.18 20.39 -7.76
C GLY A 30 0.45 20.00 -6.30
N VAL A 31 -0.28 19.02 -5.76
CA VAL A 31 0.02 18.44 -4.43
C VAL A 31 1.07 17.36 -4.61
N SER A 32 2.33 17.66 -4.30
CA SER A 32 3.46 16.74 -4.52
C SER A 32 3.73 15.80 -3.35
N THR A 33 3.47 16.24 -2.11
CA THR A 33 3.72 15.46 -0.90
C THR A 33 2.47 14.70 -0.47
N ILE A 34 2.45 13.39 -0.70
CA ILE A 34 1.32 12.49 -0.38
C ILE A 34 1.87 11.31 0.39
N ALA A 35 1.28 11.01 1.55
CA ALA A 35 1.65 9.86 2.36
C ALA A 35 0.57 8.78 2.28
N GLY A 36 0.95 7.56 1.88
CA GLY A 36 0.15 6.37 2.07
C GLY A 36 0.34 5.84 3.49
N VAL A 37 -0.75 5.49 4.19
CA VAL A 37 -0.71 5.04 5.59
C VAL A 37 -1.44 3.69 5.72
N ASP A 38 -0.86 2.76 6.47
CA ASP A 38 -1.47 1.46 6.77
C ASP A 38 -1.06 0.96 8.16
N GLU A 39 -1.90 0.10 8.76
CA GLU A 39 -1.67 -0.53 10.05
C GLU A 39 -1.70 -2.06 10.03
N VAL A 40 -0.92 -2.65 10.93
CA VAL A 40 -0.91 -4.09 11.18
C VAL A 40 -1.10 -4.37 12.67
N GLY A 41 -1.76 -5.48 12.99
CA GLY A 41 -1.95 -5.92 14.38
C GLY A 41 -3.31 -5.60 15.00
N ARG A 42 -4.31 -5.16 14.22
CA ARG A 42 -5.68 -4.91 14.74
C ARG A 42 -6.50 -6.16 15.08
N GLY A 43 -6.04 -7.34 14.66
CA GLY A 43 -6.76 -8.62 14.78
C GLY A 43 -6.30 -9.55 15.92
N PRO A 44 -5.00 -9.67 16.21
CA PRO A 44 -4.51 -10.48 17.34
C PRO A 44 -5.05 -10.03 18.71
N LEU A 45 -5.16 -10.95 19.67
CA LEU A 45 -5.61 -10.67 21.04
C LEU A 45 -4.58 -9.90 21.89
N ALA A 46 -3.31 -9.97 21.52
CA ALA A 46 -2.20 -9.34 22.22
C ALA A 46 -1.10 -8.94 21.23
N GLY A 47 -0.27 -7.98 21.66
CA GLY A 47 0.76 -7.34 20.83
C GLY A 47 0.35 -5.94 20.39
N PRO A 48 1.32 -5.11 19.96
CA PRO A 48 1.04 -3.74 19.55
C PRO A 48 0.36 -3.69 18.19
N VAL A 49 -0.42 -2.63 17.97
CA VAL A 49 -0.74 -2.15 16.62
C VAL A 49 0.43 -1.31 16.13
N VAL A 50 0.89 -1.57 14.91
CA VAL A 50 1.98 -0.81 14.28
C VAL A 50 1.43 -0.16 13.02
N ALA A 51 1.63 1.16 12.90
CA ALA A 51 1.27 1.92 11.70
C ALA A 51 2.54 2.44 11.01
N CYS A 52 2.46 2.65 9.70
CA CYS A 52 3.54 3.22 8.89
C CYS A 52 2.95 4.25 7.92
N ALA A 53 3.72 5.30 7.62
CA ALA A 53 3.45 6.24 6.54
C ALA A 53 4.61 6.20 5.55
N VAL A 54 4.31 6.23 4.25
CA VAL A 54 5.32 6.24 3.18
C VAL A 54 4.98 7.34 2.19
N VAL A 55 5.95 8.20 1.90
CA VAL A 55 5.86 9.22 0.84
C VAL A 55 6.64 8.75 -0.37
N LEU A 56 5.98 8.70 -1.54
CA LEU A 56 6.62 8.41 -2.81
C LEU A 56 6.71 9.67 -3.67
N GLU A 57 7.84 9.88 -4.33
CA GLU A 57 7.98 10.93 -5.34
C GLU A 57 7.10 10.63 -6.57
N PRO A 58 6.60 11.67 -7.28
CA PRO A 58 5.86 11.49 -8.52
C PRO A 58 6.59 10.58 -9.52
N GLY A 59 5.89 9.56 -10.01
CA GLY A 59 6.44 8.60 -10.97
C GLY A 59 7.21 7.43 -10.36
N VAL A 60 7.44 7.41 -9.04
CA VAL A 60 7.98 6.24 -8.36
C VAL A 60 6.89 5.19 -8.17
N ALA A 61 7.04 4.06 -8.85
CA ALA A 61 6.25 2.86 -8.61
C ALA A 61 7.15 1.73 -8.11
N ILE A 62 6.64 0.94 -7.15
CA ILE A 62 7.33 -0.22 -6.60
C ILE A 62 6.54 -1.47 -7.01
N GLU A 63 7.05 -2.16 -8.02
CA GLU A 63 6.41 -3.34 -8.57
C GLU A 63 6.26 -4.45 -7.52
N GLY A 64 5.05 -5.01 -7.41
CA GLY A 64 4.73 -6.05 -6.45
C GLY A 64 4.45 -5.58 -5.02
N ALA A 65 4.41 -4.27 -4.77
CA ALA A 65 3.99 -3.71 -3.46
C ALA A 65 2.47 -3.77 -3.22
N THR A 66 1.67 -4.24 -4.20
CA THR A 66 0.21 -4.13 -4.22
C THR A 66 -0.56 -5.33 -3.65
N ASP A 67 0.04 -6.52 -3.59
CA ASP A 67 -0.65 -7.72 -3.12
C ASP A 67 0.06 -8.37 -1.92
N SER A 68 -0.04 -7.72 -0.76
CA SER A 68 0.60 -8.17 0.47
C SER A 68 0.02 -9.48 1.05
N LYS A 69 -1.13 -9.95 0.54
CA LYS A 69 -1.80 -11.16 1.06
C LYS A 69 -1.29 -12.46 0.44
N ALA A 70 -0.49 -12.39 -0.63
CA ALA A 70 0.16 -13.53 -1.27
C ALA A 70 1.69 -13.55 -1.10
N LEU A 71 2.28 -12.60 -0.35
CA LEU A 71 3.72 -12.49 -0.20
C LEU A 71 4.28 -13.35 0.94
N ASP A 72 5.22 -14.23 0.60
CA ASP A 72 6.03 -14.91 1.60
C ASP A 72 6.87 -13.92 2.43
N SER A 73 7.40 -14.38 3.56
CA SER A 73 8.19 -13.57 4.48
C SER A 73 9.52 -13.08 3.89
N ARG A 74 10.04 -13.72 2.85
CA ARG A 74 11.27 -13.31 2.15
C ARG A 74 10.97 -12.14 1.22
N ARG A 75 9.92 -12.25 0.41
CA ARG A 75 9.51 -11.22 -0.55
C ARG A 75 9.07 -9.94 0.15
N ARG A 76 8.38 -10.05 1.30
CA ARG A 76 8.06 -8.87 2.14
C ARG A 76 9.31 -8.13 2.61
N ARG A 77 10.37 -8.84 3.03
CA ARG A 77 11.63 -8.20 3.45
C ARG A 77 12.34 -7.50 2.30
N VAL A 78 12.36 -8.11 1.12
CA VAL A 78 12.93 -7.51 -0.09
C VAL A 78 12.16 -6.23 -0.47
N LEU A 79 10.82 -6.31 -0.49
CA LEU A 79 9.99 -5.14 -0.80
C LEU A 79 10.11 -4.04 0.25
N ALA A 80 10.16 -4.39 1.54
CA ALA A 80 10.37 -3.40 2.60
C ALA A 80 11.72 -2.65 2.44
N ALA A 81 12.77 -3.35 2.03
CA ALA A 81 14.06 -2.71 1.73
C ALA A 81 13.95 -1.79 0.50
N ALA A 82 13.30 -2.24 -0.57
CA ALA A 82 13.09 -1.44 -1.78
C ALA A 82 12.24 -0.19 -1.51
N ILE A 83 11.20 -0.31 -0.67
CA ILE A 83 10.36 0.81 -0.23
C ILE A 83 11.20 1.83 0.52
N ARG A 84 11.97 1.41 1.53
CA ARG A 84 12.84 2.32 2.30
C ARG A 84 13.91 3.02 1.46
N GLN A 85 14.38 2.39 0.38
CA GLN A 85 15.37 2.99 -0.51
C GLN A 85 14.78 4.00 -1.50
N ARG A 86 13.49 3.86 -1.85
CA ARG A 86 12.84 4.67 -2.88
C ARG A 86 11.84 5.68 -2.34
N ALA A 87 11.44 5.54 -1.08
CA ALA A 87 10.59 6.50 -0.40
C ALA A 87 11.34 7.81 -0.14
N ALA A 88 10.62 8.92 -0.24
CA ALA A 88 11.12 10.24 0.14
C ALA A 88 11.10 10.43 1.67
N ALA A 89 10.14 9.79 2.35
CA ALA A 89 9.98 9.76 3.80
C ALA A 89 9.26 8.47 4.25
#